data_AF-Q48FF2-F1
#
_entry.id   AF-Q48FF2-F1
#
_cell.length_a   1.000
_cell.length_b   1.000
_cell.length_c   1.000
_cell.angle_alpha   90.00
_cell.angle_beta   90.00
_cell.angle_gamma   90.00
#
_symmetry.space_group_name_H-M   'P 1'
#
loop_
_entity.id
_entity.type
_entity.pdbx_description
1 polymer ?
#
loop_
_entity_poly.entity_id
_entity_poly.type
_entity_poly.pdbx_seq_one_letter_code
_entity_poly.pdbx_strand_id
1 'polypeptide(L)'
;MSDEVVLLDGRIVKIKMGMVSSILDRDGNANPLRFDILQPGNRLHESIYSSFKITLSTHSLSYNATTSYALSHWLTLPEMQHKSEIGIPEINLLNKIPASYQPFTLPLLRRMRKLERPGLSDEVHDFLDQPFKWEQQSTGAYFGLITNDPERGAFTEQEIHNISQTLNSAYAEGTVSQADYTISWFFIGTGVRPVQAYRILRKDVKIHSKDGLEVTLRIPLAKGEMSSSQESWIRRAPTVLAECLIHYLDAGSSETNSEDKQRLFKESSPECAGSMPSRLRAFRAPPERPLGDIDGLIGGRPRNGNGT
;
A
#
# COMPACT_ATOMS: atom_id res chain seq x y z
N MET A 1 21.96 -0.22 29.67
CA MET A 1 21.02 0.64 30.44
C MET A 1 19.61 0.37 29.92
N SER A 2 18.59 0.38 30.77
CA SER A 2 17.20 0.24 30.31
C SER A 2 16.58 1.62 30.16
N ASP A 3 15.79 1.81 29.10
CA ASP A 3 15.11 3.06 28.80
C ASP A 3 13.67 3.01 29.31
N GLU A 4 13.20 4.12 29.88
CA GLU A 4 11.79 4.32 30.22
C GLU A 4 11.07 4.96 29.02
N VAL A 5 9.96 4.34 28.61
CA VAL A 5 9.17 4.77 27.45
C VAL A 5 7.69 4.81 27.80
N VAL A 6 7.02 5.87 27.35
CA VAL A 6 5.57 6.04 27.49
C VAL A 6 4.88 5.31 26.33
N LEU A 7 3.96 4.41 26.65
CA LEU A 7 3.10 3.73 25.69
C LEU A 7 1.96 4.64 25.23
N LEU A 8 1.33 4.29 24.10
CA LEU A 8 0.14 4.97 23.57
C LEU A 8 -0.98 5.13 24.62
N ASP A 9 -1.09 4.20 25.56
CA ASP A 9 -2.11 4.19 26.60
C ASP A 9 -1.68 4.90 27.90
N GLY A 10 -0.54 5.61 27.87
CA GLY A 10 0.01 6.41 28.97
C GLY A 10 0.87 5.63 29.97
N ARG A 11 0.95 4.30 29.89
CA ARG A 11 1.78 3.51 30.80
C ARG A 11 3.27 3.72 30.53
N ILE A 12 4.08 3.72 31.57
CA ILE A 12 5.54 3.77 31.47
C ILE A 12 6.08 2.33 31.57
N VAL A 13 6.86 1.93 30.58
CA VAL A 13 7.52 0.62 30.54
C VAL A 13 9.03 0.78 30.45
N LYS A 14 9.76 -0.22 30.95
CA LYS A 14 11.20 -0.33 30.78
C LYS A 14 11.50 -1.27 29.63
N ILE A 15 12.20 -0.77 28.63
CA ILE A 15 12.69 -1.56 27.50
C ILE A 15 14.21 -1.47 27.42
N LYS A 16 14.83 -2.43 26.73
CA LYS A 16 16.28 -2.44 26.58
C LYS A 16 16.66 -3.00 25.22
N MET A 17 17.55 -2.29 24.52
CA MET A 17 18.14 -2.76 23.28
C MET A 17 18.97 -4.04 23.51
N GLY A 18 18.94 -4.97 22.57
CA GLY A 18 19.57 -6.28 22.70
C GLY A 18 18.77 -7.29 23.53
N MET A 19 17.51 -7.00 23.88
CA MET A 19 16.65 -7.92 24.65
C MET A 19 15.22 -7.96 24.12
N VAL A 20 14.56 -9.11 24.24
CA VAL A 20 13.11 -9.20 24.04
C VAL A 20 12.39 -8.54 25.22
N SER A 21 11.50 -7.60 24.93
CA SER A 21 10.64 -6.97 25.93
C SER A 21 9.21 -7.46 25.75
N SER A 22 8.72 -8.34 26.63
CA SER A 22 7.34 -8.82 26.59
C SER A 22 6.46 -7.89 27.43
N ILE A 23 5.58 -7.14 26.76
CA ILE A 23 4.70 -6.17 27.42
C ILE A 23 3.26 -6.67 27.33
N LEU A 24 2.56 -6.70 28.46
CA LEU A 24 1.13 -7.03 28.49
C LEU A 24 0.30 -5.83 28.04
N ASP A 25 -0.66 -6.05 27.13
CA ASP A 25 -1.70 -5.07 26.84
C ASP A 25 -2.73 -5.01 27.98
N ARG A 26 -3.78 -4.18 27.81
CA ARG A 26 -4.83 -4.01 28.82
C ARG A 26 -5.73 -5.24 28.98
N ASP A 27 -5.76 -6.08 27.96
CA ASP A 27 -6.54 -7.33 27.95
C ASP A 27 -5.71 -8.51 28.49
N GLY A 28 -4.45 -8.27 28.88
CA GLY A 28 -3.54 -9.26 29.42
C GLY A 28 -2.78 -10.05 28.36
N ASN A 29 -2.88 -9.70 27.07
CA ASN A 29 -2.14 -10.39 26.02
C ASN A 29 -0.69 -9.92 25.98
N ALA A 30 0.23 -10.88 25.89
CA ALA A 30 1.65 -10.60 25.74
C ALA A 30 1.98 -10.15 24.32
N ASN A 31 2.62 -8.98 24.22
CA ASN A 31 3.12 -8.40 22.98
C ASN A 31 4.65 -8.36 23.04
N PRO A 32 5.36 -9.40 22.53
CA PRO A 32 6.81 -9.43 22.54
C PRO A 32 7.38 -8.44 21.53
N LEU A 33 8.24 -7.54 22.02
CA LEU A 33 9.02 -6.63 21.20
C LEU A 33 10.45 -7.17 21.03
N ARG A 34 10.83 -7.45 19.79
CA ARG A 34 12.12 -8.04 19.41
C ARG A 34 13.22 -6.98 19.27
N PHE A 35 13.77 -6.51 20.39
CA PHE A 35 14.98 -5.66 20.37
C PHE A 35 16.28 -6.45 20.50
N ASP A 36 16.20 -7.77 20.67
CA ASP A 36 17.32 -8.72 20.70
C ASP A 36 18.14 -8.74 19.41
N ILE A 37 17.51 -8.41 18.27
CA ILE A 37 18.20 -8.29 16.99
C ILE A 37 19.05 -7.01 16.89
N LEU A 38 18.79 -6.02 17.74
CA LEU A 38 19.46 -4.72 17.69
C LEU A 38 20.70 -4.73 18.58
N GLN A 39 21.84 -4.45 17.96
CA GLN A 39 23.15 -4.50 18.60
C GLN A 39 23.61 -3.09 19.03
N PRO A 40 23.95 -2.88 20.32
CA PRO A 40 24.61 -1.66 20.78
C PRO A 40 25.91 -1.39 20.02
N GLY A 41 26.17 -0.12 19.69
CA GLY A 41 27.33 0.31 18.90
C GLY A 41 27.12 0.24 17.38
N ASN A 42 26.03 -0.37 16.90
CA ASN A 42 25.66 -0.30 15.49
C ASN A 42 24.77 0.92 15.24
N ARG A 43 25.25 1.86 14.41
CA ARG A 43 24.58 3.14 14.12
C ARG A 43 23.16 2.98 13.59
N LEU A 44 22.94 2.08 12.62
CA LEU A 44 21.61 1.77 12.09
C LEU A 44 20.69 1.22 13.20
N HIS A 45 21.17 0.28 14.00
CA HIS A 45 20.37 -0.37 15.05
C HIS A 45 19.97 0.61 16.15
N GLU A 46 20.88 1.49 16.57
CA GLU A 46 20.60 2.54 17.55
C GLU A 46 19.56 3.53 17.03
N SER A 47 19.65 3.90 15.74
CA SER A 47 18.66 4.75 15.08
C SER A 47 17.29 4.07 15.02
N ILE A 48 17.23 2.81 14.59
CA ILE A 48 16.00 2.00 14.59
C ILE A 48 15.40 1.97 15.99
N TYR A 49 16.20 1.62 17.00
CA TYR A 49 15.76 1.53 18.39
C TYR A 49 15.17 2.87 18.87
N SER A 50 15.87 3.98 18.62
CA SER A 50 15.43 5.32 19.00
C SER A 50 14.10 5.72 18.33
N SER A 51 13.92 5.42 17.05
CA SER A 51 12.68 5.67 16.31
C SER A 51 11.54 4.79 16.82
N PHE A 52 11.85 3.56 17.23
CA PHE A 52 10.91 2.62 17.80
C PHE A 52 10.39 3.07 19.18
N LYS A 53 11.24 3.69 20.00
CA LYS A 53 10.79 4.30 21.28
C LYS A 53 9.64 5.29 21.06
N ILE A 54 9.69 6.03 19.96
CA ILE A 54 8.65 6.99 19.62
C ILE A 54 7.40 6.26 19.10
N THR A 55 7.52 5.17 18.32
CA THR A 55 6.34 4.42 17.83
C THR A 55 5.54 3.79 18.96
N LEU A 56 6.17 3.44 20.07
CA LEU A 56 5.48 2.92 21.26
C LEU A 56 4.51 3.93 21.88
N SER A 57 4.82 5.23 21.78
CA SER A 57 3.94 6.31 22.26
C SER A 57 2.81 6.67 21.28
N THR A 58 2.92 6.28 20.00
CA THR A 58 1.99 6.71 18.96
C THR A 58 1.17 5.58 18.33
N HIS A 59 1.50 4.32 18.57
CA HIS A 59 0.84 3.16 17.99
C HIS A 59 0.59 2.07 19.03
N SER A 60 -0.33 1.15 18.73
CA SER A 60 -0.67 0.03 19.62
C SER A 60 0.50 -0.92 19.86
N LEU A 61 0.49 -1.66 20.97
CA LEU A 61 1.50 -2.68 21.26
C LEU A 61 1.55 -3.76 20.19
N SER A 62 0.39 -4.18 19.67
CA SER A 62 0.32 -5.17 18.57
C SER A 62 1.00 -4.66 17.30
N TYR A 63 0.75 -3.41 16.89
CA TYR A 63 1.43 -2.81 15.74
C TYR A 63 2.96 -2.76 15.93
N ASN A 64 3.39 -2.35 17.12
CA ASN A 64 4.80 -2.33 17.47
C ASN A 64 5.39 -3.75 17.47
N ALA A 65 4.70 -4.75 18.02
CA ALA A 65 5.15 -6.14 17.96
C ALA A 65 5.36 -6.59 16.51
N THR A 66 4.36 -6.42 15.64
CA THR A 66 4.46 -6.74 14.20
C THR A 66 5.63 -6.01 13.53
N THR A 67 5.82 -4.73 13.84
CA THR A 67 6.95 -3.95 13.31
C THR A 67 8.29 -4.53 13.76
N SER A 68 8.43 -4.95 15.02
CA SER A 68 9.66 -5.59 15.53
C SER A 68 9.94 -6.93 14.86
N TYR A 69 8.89 -7.70 14.53
CA TYR A 69 9.04 -8.95 13.77
C TYR A 69 9.44 -8.70 12.32
N ALA A 70 8.83 -7.71 11.66
CA ALA A 70 9.21 -7.31 10.31
C ALA A 70 10.69 -6.92 10.22
N LEU A 71 11.16 -6.10 11.17
CA LEU A 71 12.58 -5.74 11.28
C LEU A 71 13.45 -6.95 11.59
N SER A 72 13.03 -7.83 12.50
CA SER A 72 13.77 -9.05 12.81
C SER A 72 13.96 -9.88 11.55
N HIS A 73 12.91 -10.13 10.76
CA HIS A 73 13.01 -10.87 9.51
C HIS A 73 14.01 -10.24 8.55
N TRP A 74 13.98 -8.92 8.41
CA TRP A 74 14.84 -8.19 7.48
C TRP A 74 16.30 -8.15 7.96
N LEU A 75 16.55 -7.75 9.21
CA LEU A 75 17.90 -7.62 9.77
C LEU A 75 18.59 -8.97 9.97
N THR A 76 17.84 -10.08 10.07
CA THR A 76 18.44 -11.43 10.12
C THR A 76 18.89 -11.96 8.76
N LEU A 77 18.55 -11.29 7.66
CA LEU A 77 19.02 -11.71 6.34
C LEU A 77 20.56 -11.71 6.30
N PRO A 78 21.22 -12.71 5.69
CA PRO A 78 22.67 -12.77 5.60
C PRO A 78 23.31 -11.49 5.05
N GLU A 79 22.66 -10.86 4.08
CA GLU A 79 23.12 -9.64 3.42
C GLU A 79 23.02 -8.38 4.31
N MET A 80 22.19 -8.43 5.36
CA MET A 80 22.04 -7.35 6.34
C MET A 80 23.02 -7.48 7.52
N GLN A 81 23.72 -8.61 7.64
CA GLN A 81 24.66 -8.81 8.74
C GLN A 81 25.76 -7.74 8.74
N HIS A 82 26.04 -7.19 9.92
CA HIS A 82 27.07 -6.17 10.16
C HIS A 82 26.85 -4.82 9.45
N LYS A 83 25.73 -4.61 8.75
CA LYS A 83 25.40 -3.32 8.15
C LYS A 83 25.13 -2.29 9.26
N SER A 84 25.88 -1.20 9.24
CA SER A 84 25.68 -0.04 10.12
C SER A 84 25.08 1.16 9.37
N GLU A 85 24.93 1.02 8.06
CA GLU A 85 24.30 1.93 7.12
C GLU A 85 23.66 1.11 6.00
N ILE A 86 22.51 1.56 5.48
CA ILE A 86 21.78 0.90 4.39
C ILE A 86 21.65 1.81 3.18
N GLY A 87 21.81 1.23 1.99
CA GLY A 87 21.48 1.82 0.70
C GLY A 87 20.23 1.19 0.09
N ILE A 88 19.94 1.56 -1.16
CA ILE A 88 18.85 0.96 -1.95
C ILE A 88 18.97 -0.57 -2.07
N PRO A 89 20.17 -1.18 -2.25
CA PRO A 89 20.30 -2.64 -2.29
C PRO A 89 19.76 -3.32 -1.03
N GLU A 90 20.03 -2.75 0.14
CA GLU A 90 19.54 -3.27 1.42
C GLU A 90 18.03 -3.05 1.60
N ILE A 91 17.47 -1.95 1.12
CA ILE A 91 16.02 -1.73 1.07
C ILE A 91 15.35 -2.81 0.21
N ASN A 92 15.95 -3.17 -0.93
CA ASN A 92 15.43 -4.20 -1.84
C ASN A 92 15.41 -5.60 -1.23
N LEU A 93 16.16 -5.84 -0.15
CA LEU A 93 16.09 -7.10 0.60
C LEU A 93 14.75 -7.29 1.32
N LEU A 94 13.92 -6.25 1.47
CA LEU A 94 12.54 -6.39 1.97
C LEU A 94 11.71 -7.37 1.11
N ASN A 95 12.10 -7.60 -0.15
CA ASN A 95 11.44 -8.56 -1.03
C ASN A 95 11.68 -10.02 -0.65
N LYS A 96 12.69 -10.26 0.20
CA LYS A 96 13.05 -11.58 0.71
C LYS A 96 12.33 -11.92 2.01
N ILE A 97 11.63 -10.97 2.64
CA ILE A 97 10.82 -11.21 3.84
C ILE A 97 9.34 -11.41 3.46
N PRO A 98 8.51 -12.02 4.33
CA PRO A 98 7.09 -12.19 4.06
C PRO A 98 6.40 -10.89 3.65
N ALA A 99 5.58 -10.94 2.60
CA ALA A 99 4.91 -9.77 2.03
C ALA A 99 4.05 -9.00 3.06
N SER A 100 3.47 -9.71 4.04
CA SER A 100 2.71 -9.11 5.13
C SER A 100 3.53 -8.21 6.06
N TYR A 101 4.86 -8.33 6.07
CA TYR A 101 5.75 -7.56 6.95
C TYR A 101 6.39 -6.35 6.29
N GLN A 102 6.53 -6.34 4.97
CA GLN A 102 7.13 -5.24 4.21
C GLN A 102 6.51 -3.85 4.53
N PRO A 103 5.17 -3.71 4.67
CA PRO A 103 4.54 -2.42 4.95
C PRO A 103 4.89 -1.83 6.33
N PHE A 104 5.46 -2.62 7.24
CA PHE A 104 5.79 -2.18 8.60
C PHE A 104 7.20 -1.62 8.72
N THR A 105 8.14 -2.02 7.85
CA THR A 105 9.52 -1.56 7.90
C THR A 105 9.68 -0.13 7.35
N LEU A 106 9.08 0.17 6.18
CA LEU A 106 9.22 1.48 5.53
C LEU A 106 8.73 2.67 6.38
N PRO A 107 7.58 2.62 7.08
CA PRO A 107 7.15 3.71 7.95
C PRO A 107 8.15 4.04 9.07
N LEU A 108 8.85 3.03 9.59
CA LEU A 108 9.88 3.23 10.60
C LEU A 108 11.12 3.90 10.00
N LEU A 109 11.56 3.49 8.81
CA LEU A 109 12.67 4.14 8.10
C LEU A 109 12.35 5.59 7.74
N ARG A 110 11.12 5.88 7.29
CA ARG A 110 10.63 7.26 7.10
C ARG A 110 10.67 8.06 8.40
N ARG A 111 10.37 7.43 9.54
CA ARG A 111 10.50 8.08 10.85
C ARG A 111 11.95 8.33 11.22
N MET A 112 12.87 7.39 10.97
CA MET A 112 14.31 7.61 11.15
C MET A 112 14.79 8.80 10.32
N ARG A 113 14.37 8.89 9.05
CA ARG A 113 14.65 10.02 8.16
C ARG A 113 14.16 11.34 8.75
N LYS A 114 12.89 11.42 9.16
CA LYS A 114 12.30 12.63 9.77
C LYS A 114 12.98 13.08 11.06
N LEU A 115 13.63 12.16 11.76
CA LEU A 115 14.38 12.43 12.99
C LEU A 115 15.87 12.66 12.73
N GLU A 116 16.28 12.72 11.46
CA GLU A 116 17.68 12.93 11.02
C GLU A 116 18.66 11.97 11.69
N ARG A 117 18.22 10.71 11.86
CA ARG A 117 19.02 9.67 12.51
C ARG A 117 20.02 9.04 11.54
N PRO A 118 21.23 8.69 12.00
CA PRO A 118 22.25 8.08 11.15
C PRO A 118 21.89 6.65 10.71
N GLY A 119 22.59 6.13 9.69
CA GLY A 119 22.47 4.74 9.25
C GLY A 119 21.58 4.55 8.01
N LEU A 120 21.12 5.63 7.38
CA LEU A 120 20.54 5.61 6.04
C LEU A 120 21.49 6.40 5.12
N SER A 121 21.75 5.90 3.91
CA SER A 121 22.52 6.64 2.92
C SER A 121 21.71 7.82 2.36
N ASP A 122 22.40 8.75 1.69
CA ASP A 122 21.76 9.89 1.01
C ASP A 122 20.79 9.43 -0.09
N GLU A 123 21.09 8.32 -0.76
CA GLU A 123 20.19 7.69 -1.74
C GLU A 123 18.89 7.21 -1.08
N VAL A 124 18.99 6.60 0.11
CA VAL A 124 17.81 6.16 0.86
C VAL A 124 17.03 7.37 1.39
N HIS A 125 17.72 8.45 1.77
CA HIS A 125 17.06 9.70 2.14
C HIS A 125 16.22 10.25 1.00
N ASP A 126 16.80 10.37 -0.21
CA ASP A 126 16.08 10.84 -1.40
C ASP A 126 14.94 9.88 -1.77
N PHE A 127 15.16 8.57 -1.71
CA PHE A 127 14.11 7.56 -1.93
C PHE A 127 12.94 7.67 -0.93
N LEU A 128 13.21 7.90 0.35
CA LEU A 128 12.16 8.01 1.37
C LEU A 128 11.35 9.32 1.25
N ASP A 129 11.98 10.40 0.78
CA ASP A 129 11.37 11.73 0.61
C ASP A 129 10.70 11.92 -0.77
N GLN A 130 11.27 11.30 -1.81
CA GLN A 130 10.91 11.47 -3.23
C GLN A 130 10.88 10.11 -3.98
N PRO A 131 10.11 9.11 -3.51
CA PRO A 131 10.16 7.74 -4.06
C PRO A 131 9.92 7.69 -5.58
N PHE A 132 9.09 8.61 -6.10
CA PHE A 132 8.73 8.72 -7.51
C PHE A 132 9.91 9.00 -8.48
N LYS A 133 11.00 9.65 -8.04
CA LYS A 133 12.14 9.97 -8.92
C LYS A 133 13.00 8.75 -9.23
N TRP A 134 13.12 7.85 -8.24
CA TRP A 134 13.87 6.61 -8.35
C TRP A 134 13.17 5.60 -9.27
N GLU A 135 11.84 5.69 -9.39
CA GLU A 135 11.04 4.87 -10.31
C GLU A 135 11.34 5.13 -11.79
N GLN A 136 11.67 6.37 -12.17
CA GLN A 136 11.91 6.75 -13.56
C GLN A 136 13.34 6.45 -14.06
N GLN A 137 14.30 6.23 -13.16
CA GLN A 137 15.73 6.22 -13.50
C GLN A 137 16.43 4.84 -13.42
N SER A 138 15.85 3.80 -12.82
CA SER A 138 16.58 2.54 -12.57
C SER A 138 15.95 1.26 -13.12
N THR A 139 16.81 0.50 -13.81
CA THR A 139 16.71 -0.93 -14.12
C THR A 139 16.66 -1.77 -12.84
N GLY A 140 15.46 -2.06 -12.34
CA GLY A 140 15.20 -3.20 -11.46
C GLY A 140 14.99 -2.89 -9.97
N ALA A 141 13.96 -3.56 -9.45
CA ALA A 141 13.62 -3.76 -8.04
C ALA A 141 12.86 -2.64 -7.29
N TYR A 142 11.54 -2.90 -7.23
CA TYR A 142 10.61 -2.71 -6.11
C TYR A 142 10.01 -1.34 -5.81
N PHE A 143 8.68 -1.28 -5.95
CA PHE A 143 7.85 -0.20 -5.45
C PHE A 143 6.57 -0.79 -4.84
N GLY A 144 6.13 -0.26 -3.70
CA GLY A 144 4.82 -0.45 -3.06
C GLY A 144 4.32 0.95 -2.68
N LEU A 145 3.04 1.29 -2.51
CA LEU A 145 1.85 0.60 -2.02
C LEU A 145 0.72 1.65 -2.20
N ILE A 146 -0.35 1.43 -2.98
CA ILE A 146 -1.61 2.19 -2.84
C ILE A 146 -2.90 1.33 -2.99
N THR A 147 -2.91 0.13 -3.57
CA THR A 147 -4.19 -0.63 -3.67
C THR A 147 -4.01 -2.15 -3.47
N ASN A 148 -4.54 -2.78 -2.41
CA ASN A 148 -4.27 -4.19 -2.08
C ASN A 148 -4.75 -5.21 -3.13
N ASP A 149 -3.84 -5.91 -3.81
CA ASP A 149 -4.08 -7.23 -4.42
C ASP A 149 -4.17 -8.28 -3.28
N PRO A 150 -5.28 -9.04 -3.17
CA PRO A 150 -5.44 -10.05 -2.12
C PRO A 150 -4.44 -11.22 -2.19
N GLU A 151 -3.78 -11.44 -3.33
CA GLU A 151 -2.76 -12.47 -3.52
C GLU A 151 -1.32 -11.92 -3.43
N ARG A 152 -1.08 -10.70 -3.94
CA ARG A 152 0.29 -10.18 -4.18
C ARG A 152 0.68 -8.95 -3.35
N GLY A 153 -0.22 -8.42 -2.53
CA GLY A 153 0.02 -7.17 -1.78
C GLY A 153 -0.36 -5.93 -2.59
N ALA A 154 -0.03 -4.72 -2.13
CA ALA A 154 -0.56 -3.53 -2.77
C ALA A 154 0.07 -3.18 -4.12
N PHE A 155 -0.79 -2.82 -5.08
CA PHE A 155 -0.48 -2.19 -6.35
C PHE A 155 0.37 -0.94 -6.14
N THR A 156 1.38 -0.77 -6.99
CA THR A 156 2.21 0.44 -7.05
C THR A 156 1.41 1.62 -7.65
N GLU A 157 1.91 2.84 -7.49
CA GLU A 157 1.29 4.00 -8.15
C GLU A 157 1.30 3.88 -9.68
N GLN A 158 2.37 3.32 -10.26
CA GLN A 158 2.44 3.03 -11.69
C GLN A 158 1.44 1.95 -12.11
N GLU A 159 1.26 0.90 -11.31
CA GLU A 159 0.26 -0.11 -11.59
C GLU A 159 -1.14 0.48 -11.53
N ILE A 160 -1.41 1.36 -10.56
CA ILE A 160 -2.67 2.09 -10.49
C ILE A 160 -2.82 3.02 -11.69
N HIS A 161 -1.75 3.70 -12.12
CA HIS A 161 -1.78 4.55 -13.30
C HIS A 161 -2.08 3.75 -14.57
N ASN A 162 -1.38 2.62 -14.77
CA ASN A 162 -1.59 1.71 -15.89
C ASN A 162 -2.99 1.10 -15.85
N ILE A 163 -3.44 0.65 -14.68
CA ILE A 163 -4.81 0.16 -14.46
C ILE A 163 -5.81 1.25 -14.84
N SER A 164 -5.60 2.47 -14.37
CA SER A 164 -6.49 3.61 -14.65
C SER A 164 -6.52 3.92 -16.14
N GLN A 165 -5.36 3.97 -16.79
CA GLN A 165 -5.25 4.23 -18.23
C GLN A 165 -5.92 3.14 -19.05
N THR A 166 -5.62 1.87 -18.78
CA THR A 166 -6.23 0.74 -19.50
C THR A 166 -7.73 0.66 -19.23
N LEU A 167 -8.18 0.90 -18.00
CA LEU A 167 -9.60 0.94 -17.63
C LEU A 167 -10.33 2.06 -18.40
N ASN A 168 -9.73 3.25 -18.50
CA ASN A 168 -10.28 4.37 -19.25
C ASN A 168 -10.39 4.04 -20.75
N SER A 169 -9.34 3.46 -21.35
CA SER A 169 -9.36 3.04 -22.75
C SER A 169 -10.42 1.96 -22.99
N ALA A 170 -10.46 0.93 -22.14
CA ALA A 170 -11.42 -0.17 -22.26
C ALA A 170 -12.88 0.31 -22.11
N TYR A 171 -13.14 1.26 -21.22
CA TYR A 171 -14.44 1.91 -21.10
C TYR A 171 -14.79 2.76 -22.33
N ALA A 172 -13.83 3.55 -22.85
CA ALA A 172 -14.03 4.34 -24.07
C ALA A 172 -14.29 3.46 -25.32
N GLU A 173 -13.67 2.28 -25.37
CA GLU A 173 -13.88 1.26 -26.40
C GLU A 173 -15.17 0.44 -26.20
N GLY A 174 -15.89 0.64 -25.09
CA GLY A 174 -17.11 -0.10 -24.75
C GLY A 174 -16.88 -1.55 -24.33
N THR A 175 -15.63 -1.97 -24.10
CA THR A 175 -15.29 -3.32 -23.63
C THR A 175 -15.54 -3.48 -22.12
N VAL A 176 -15.62 -2.38 -21.38
CA VAL A 176 -16.00 -2.33 -19.96
C VAL A 176 -17.30 -1.56 -19.81
N SER A 177 -18.26 -2.12 -19.04
CA SER A 177 -19.56 -1.47 -18.81
C SER A 177 -19.46 -0.27 -17.85
N GLN A 178 -20.43 0.64 -17.87
CA GLN A 178 -20.52 1.74 -16.89
C GLN A 178 -20.49 1.24 -15.44
N ALA A 179 -21.11 0.08 -15.16
CA ALA A 179 -21.14 -0.51 -13.84
C ALA A 179 -19.73 -0.97 -13.39
N ASP A 180 -19.05 -1.70 -14.26
CA ASP A 180 -17.71 -2.21 -14.02
C ASP A 180 -16.67 -1.10 -13.92
N TYR A 181 -16.82 -0.06 -14.74
CA TYR A 181 -15.99 1.13 -14.70
C TYR A 181 -16.16 1.89 -13.38
N THR A 182 -17.40 2.09 -12.95
CA THR A 182 -17.71 2.84 -11.72
C THR A 182 -17.26 2.08 -10.47
N ILE A 183 -17.51 0.78 -10.38
CA ILE A 183 -17.07 -0.03 -9.23
C ILE A 183 -15.54 -0.10 -9.15
N SER A 184 -14.87 -0.12 -10.31
CA SER A 184 -13.40 -0.09 -10.36
C SER A 184 -12.83 1.20 -9.78
N TRP A 185 -13.32 2.35 -10.25
CA TRP A 185 -12.95 3.66 -9.70
C TRP A 185 -13.37 3.83 -8.24
N PHE A 186 -14.44 3.17 -7.81
CA PHE A 186 -14.88 3.18 -6.42
C PHE A 186 -13.85 2.51 -5.51
N PHE A 187 -13.33 1.34 -5.89
CA PHE A 187 -12.27 0.69 -5.12
C PHE A 187 -10.95 1.45 -5.16
N ILE A 188 -10.54 1.94 -6.34
CA ILE A 188 -9.32 2.75 -6.50
C ILE A 188 -9.40 4.03 -5.65
N GLY A 189 -10.53 4.73 -5.70
CA GLY A 189 -10.70 6.03 -5.05
C GLY A 189 -10.99 5.98 -3.54
N THR A 190 -11.52 4.86 -3.03
CA THR A 190 -11.94 4.77 -1.62
C THR A 190 -11.16 3.77 -0.79
N GLY A 191 -10.56 2.75 -1.41
CA GLY A 191 -9.85 1.67 -0.71
C GLY A 191 -10.73 0.83 0.24
N VAL A 192 -12.06 0.91 0.12
CA VAL A 192 -12.95 0.18 1.04
C VAL A 192 -12.92 -1.32 0.79
N ARG A 193 -13.21 -2.11 1.82
CA ARG A 193 -13.31 -3.57 1.68
C ARG A 193 -14.53 -3.94 0.82
N PRO A 194 -14.47 -5.02 0.02
CA PRO A 194 -15.62 -5.47 -0.80
C PRO A 194 -16.93 -5.63 -0.02
N VAL A 195 -16.88 -6.16 1.21
CA VAL A 195 -18.06 -6.29 2.08
C VAL A 195 -18.67 -4.94 2.46
N GLN A 196 -17.86 -3.88 2.56
CA GLN A 196 -18.36 -2.52 2.82
C GLN A 196 -18.99 -1.94 1.56
N ALA A 197 -18.38 -2.13 0.39
CA ALA A 197 -18.93 -1.71 -0.89
C ALA A 197 -20.33 -2.32 -1.14
N TYR A 198 -20.50 -3.61 -0.84
CA TYR A 198 -21.77 -4.33 -0.94
C TYR A 198 -22.87 -3.78 -0.02
N ARG A 199 -22.49 -3.23 1.14
CA ARG A 199 -23.45 -2.69 2.13
C ARG A 199 -23.88 -1.26 1.83
N ILE A 200 -23.25 -0.58 0.87
CA ILE A 200 -23.58 0.80 0.53
C ILE A 200 -24.88 0.85 -0.26
N LEU A 201 -25.78 1.73 0.15
CA LEU A 201 -27.04 1.97 -0.52
C LEU A 201 -26.93 3.22 -1.41
N ARG A 202 -27.80 3.34 -2.43
CA ARG A 202 -27.87 4.52 -3.30
C ARG A 202 -28.06 5.82 -2.50
N LYS A 203 -28.86 5.76 -1.42
CA LYS A 203 -29.10 6.90 -0.51
C LYS A 203 -27.86 7.36 0.26
N ASP A 204 -26.80 6.55 0.28
CA ASP A 204 -25.53 6.89 0.93
C ASP A 204 -24.59 7.67 0.00
N VAL A 205 -24.96 7.82 -1.28
CA VAL A 205 -24.31 8.73 -2.23
C VAL A 205 -25.11 10.03 -2.28
N LYS A 206 -24.53 11.12 -1.78
CA LYS A 206 -25.13 12.45 -1.80
C LYS A 206 -24.44 13.30 -2.85
N ILE A 207 -25.17 13.62 -3.91
CA ILE A 207 -24.73 14.56 -4.94
C ILE A 207 -25.17 15.96 -4.50
N HIS A 208 -24.21 16.82 -4.17
CA HIS A 208 -24.45 18.21 -3.79
C HIS A 208 -24.46 19.14 -5.00
N SER A 209 -23.58 18.87 -5.96
CA SER A 209 -23.50 19.59 -7.24
C SER A 209 -23.01 18.64 -8.33
N LYS A 210 -23.76 18.54 -9.44
CA LYS A 210 -23.33 17.76 -10.61
C LYS A 210 -22.23 18.49 -11.37
N ASP A 211 -22.42 19.78 -11.64
CA ASP A 211 -21.45 20.60 -12.40
C ASP A 211 -20.13 20.80 -11.63
N GLY A 212 -20.21 20.90 -10.30
CA GLY A 212 -19.04 21.02 -9.42
C GLY A 212 -18.42 19.67 -9.01
N LEU A 213 -18.96 18.55 -9.49
CA LEU A 213 -18.56 17.18 -9.12
C LEU A 213 -18.45 16.99 -7.60
N GLU A 214 -19.40 17.57 -6.87
CA GLU A 214 -19.41 17.53 -5.40
C GLU A 214 -20.26 16.38 -4.92
N VAL A 215 -19.61 15.25 -4.65
CA VAL A 215 -20.26 14.03 -4.17
C VAL A 215 -19.70 13.62 -2.80
N THR A 216 -20.60 13.30 -1.88
CA THR A 216 -20.28 12.79 -0.54
C THR A 216 -20.77 11.36 -0.39
N LEU A 217 -19.91 10.49 0.12
CA LEU A 217 -20.18 9.08 0.38
C LEU A 217 -20.32 8.84 1.89
N ARG A 218 -21.37 8.13 2.29
CA ARG A 218 -21.49 7.52 3.62
C ARG A 218 -21.11 6.04 3.53
N ILE A 219 -20.03 5.66 4.19
CA ILE A 219 -19.46 4.31 4.08
C ILE A 219 -19.71 3.56 5.41
N PRO A 220 -20.39 2.42 5.41
CA PRO A 220 -20.65 1.65 6.62
C PRO A 220 -19.36 1.00 7.17
N LEU A 221 -19.19 1.00 8.49
CA LEU A 221 -18.08 0.28 9.12
C LEU A 221 -18.31 -1.23 9.08
N ALA A 222 -17.20 -1.98 9.01
CA ALA A 222 -17.19 -3.44 8.94
C ALA A 222 -17.24 -4.14 10.32
N LYS A 223 -17.57 -3.45 11.42
CA LYS A 223 -17.60 -4.06 12.77
C LYS A 223 -18.66 -5.17 12.84
N GLY A 224 -18.32 -6.22 13.61
CA GLY A 224 -19.04 -7.50 13.68
C GLY A 224 -20.52 -7.39 14.00
N GLU A 225 -21.25 -8.47 13.71
CA GLU A 225 -22.71 -8.62 13.67
C GLU A 225 -23.48 -8.33 14.99
N MET A 226 -22.90 -7.62 15.97
CA MET A 226 -23.46 -7.47 17.32
C MET A 226 -23.45 -6.05 17.93
N SER A 227 -23.17 -4.97 17.18
CA SER A 227 -23.34 -3.61 17.70
C SER A 227 -24.50 -2.88 17.00
N SER A 228 -25.53 -2.54 17.77
CA SER A 228 -26.78 -1.88 17.36
C SER A 228 -26.64 -0.40 16.91
N SER A 229 -25.41 0.09 16.74
CA SER A 229 -25.14 1.40 16.13
C SER A 229 -24.49 1.19 14.76
N GLN A 230 -25.20 1.52 13.68
CA GLN A 230 -24.65 1.62 12.33
C GLN A 230 -23.66 2.78 12.25
N GLU A 231 -22.47 2.60 12.82
CA GLU A 231 -21.37 3.53 12.66
C GLU A 231 -20.99 3.58 11.17
N SER A 232 -21.02 4.78 10.61
CA SER A 232 -20.60 5.06 9.25
C SER A 232 -19.68 6.27 9.26
N TRP A 233 -18.74 6.32 8.33
CA TRP A 233 -17.90 7.48 8.11
C TRP A 233 -18.32 8.18 6.83
N ILE A 234 -18.21 9.51 6.82
CA ILE A 234 -18.62 10.36 5.71
C ILE A 234 -17.35 10.92 5.07
N ARG A 235 -17.22 10.82 3.75
CA ARG A 235 -16.09 11.37 3.01
C ARG A 235 -16.54 11.96 1.68
N ARG A 236 -15.89 13.03 1.24
CA ARG A 236 -15.99 13.51 -0.14
C ARG A 236 -15.37 12.48 -1.09
N ALA A 237 -16.06 12.18 -2.18
CA ALA A 237 -15.53 11.34 -3.26
C ALA A 237 -14.46 12.12 -4.04
N PRO A 238 -13.36 11.47 -4.46
CA PRO A 238 -12.44 12.05 -5.44
C PRO A 238 -13.18 12.41 -6.74
N THR A 239 -12.72 13.44 -7.45
CA THR A 239 -13.41 14.02 -8.62
C THR A 239 -13.77 12.98 -9.69
N VAL A 240 -12.82 12.09 -10.05
CA VAL A 240 -13.05 11.03 -11.05
C VAL A 240 -14.15 10.06 -10.59
N LEU A 241 -14.15 9.69 -9.31
CA LEU A 241 -15.19 8.84 -8.75
C LEU A 241 -16.54 9.58 -8.66
N ALA A 242 -16.53 10.86 -8.32
CA ALA A 242 -17.74 11.69 -8.27
C ALA A 242 -18.44 11.71 -9.63
N GLU A 243 -17.70 11.92 -10.72
CA GLU A 243 -18.19 11.86 -12.09
C GLU A 243 -18.77 10.48 -12.43
N CYS A 244 -18.02 9.41 -12.14
CA CYS A 244 -18.47 8.03 -12.38
C CYS A 244 -19.79 7.73 -11.65
N LEU A 245 -19.92 8.16 -10.38
CA LEU A 245 -21.11 7.96 -9.57
C LEU A 245 -22.33 8.73 -10.11
N ILE A 246 -22.12 9.96 -10.59
CA ILE A 246 -23.18 10.77 -11.21
C ILE A 246 -23.70 10.04 -12.46
N HIS A 247 -22.80 9.68 -13.38
CA HIS A 247 -23.16 8.97 -14.61
C HIS A 247 -23.82 7.60 -14.35
N TYR A 248 -23.31 6.86 -13.36
CA TYR A 248 -23.85 5.54 -12.99
C TYR A 248 -25.27 5.64 -12.41
N LEU A 249 -25.53 6.64 -11.56
CA LEU A 249 -26.85 6.84 -10.96
C LEU A 249 -27.86 7.39 -11.97
N ASP A 250 -27.42 8.28 -12.87
CA ASP A 250 -28.27 8.81 -13.95
C ASP A 250 -28.64 7.72 -14.96
N ALA A 251 -27.74 6.78 -15.27
CA ALA A 251 -28.04 5.63 -16.13
C ALA A 251 -29.00 4.62 -15.49
N GLY A 252 -29.13 4.62 -14.16
CA GLY A 252 -29.93 3.66 -13.40
C GLY A 252 -31.30 4.17 -12.93
N SER A 253 -31.78 5.31 -13.43
CA SER A 253 -32.90 6.08 -12.87
C SER A 253 -34.31 5.52 -13.14
N SER A 254 -34.46 4.25 -13.50
CA SER A 254 -35.76 3.57 -13.59
C SER A 254 -35.71 2.26 -12.81
N GLU A 255 -36.28 2.24 -11.60
CA GLU A 255 -37.12 1.14 -11.04
C GLU A 255 -37.19 1.07 -9.50
N THR A 256 -38.46 1.02 -9.06
CA THR A 256 -39.19 0.54 -7.86
C THR A 256 -38.55 -0.22 -6.67
N ASN A 257 -39.21 0.02 -5.52
CA ASN A 257 -38.99 -0.37 -4.11
C ASN A 257 -38.71 -1.86 -3.80
N SER A 258 -37.44 -2.27 -3.81
CA SER A 258 -36.94 -3.48 -3.11
C SER A 258 -35.60 -3.16 -2.44
N GLU A 259 -35.31 -3.71 -1.25
CA GLU A 259 -34.06 -3.47 -0.51
C GLU A 259 -32.81 -3.89 -1.31
N ASP A 260 -32.86 -5.00 -2.05
CA ASP A 260 -31.77 -5.41 -2.96
C ASP A 260 -31.60 -4.45 -4.15
N LYS A 261 -32.68 -3.77 -4.57
CA LYS A 261 -32.62 -2.71 -5.59
C LYS A 261 -32.12 -1.37 -5.04
N GLN A 262 -32.02 -1.20 -3.71
CA GLN A 262 -31.46 0.01 -3.08
C GLN A 262 -29.94 -0.01 -2.93
N ARG A 263 -29.27 -1.15 -3.12
CA ARG A 263 -27.81 -1.22 -3.11
C ARG A 263 -27.22 -0.35 -4.22
N LEU A 264 -26.10 0.29 -3.91
CA LEU A 264 -25.34 1.07 -4.90
C LEU A 264 -24.79 0.15 -5.99
N PHE A 265 -24.17 -0.97 -5.60
CA PHE A 265 -23.69 -2.00 -6.52
C PHE A 265 -24.50 -3.29 -6.33
N LYS A 266 -24.91 -3.91 -7.43
CA LYS A 266 -25.78 -5.11 -7.43
C LYS A 266 -25.01 -6.43 -7.30
N GLU A 267 -23.71 -6.43 -7.60
CA GLU A 267 -22.86 -7.62 -7.54
C GLU A 267 -22.60 -8.04 -6.10
N SER A 268 -22.54 -9.35 -5.84
CA SER A 268 -22.34 -9.88 -4.48
C SER A 268 -20.90 -9.65 -4.00
N SER A 269 -20.68 -9.59 -2.67
CA SER A 269 -19.35 -9.36 -2.09
C SER A 269 -18.23 -10.30 -2.60
N PRO A 270 -18.47 -11.61 -2.84
CA PRO A 270 -17.47 -12.51 -3.44
C PRO A 270 -17.21 -12.23 -4.91
N GLU A 271 -18.24 -11.85 -5.68
CA GLU A 271 -18.10 -11.50 -7.10
C GLU A 271 -17.35 -10.17 -7.27
N CYS A 272 -17.67 -9.15 -6.45
CA CYS A 272 -16.92 -7.89 -6.40
C CYS A 272 -15.44 -8.08 -6.03
N ALA A 273 -15.14 -9.02 -5.13
CA ALA A 273 -13.77 -9.28 -4.66
C ALA A 273 -12.99 -10.21 -5.59
N GLY A 274 -13.64 -11.19 -6.21
CA GLY A 274 -13.02 -12.16 -7.12
C GLY A 274 -12.89 -11.63 -8.55
N SER A 275 -13.79 -10.75 -8.98
CA SER A 275 -13.74 -10.16 -10.32
C SER A 275 -12.67 -9.07 -10.42
N MET A 276 -12.43 -8.29 -9.36
CA MET A 276 -11.53 -7.13 -9.43
C MET A 276 -10.06 -7.52 -9.69
N PRO A 277 -9.39 -8.41 -8.93
CA PRO A 277 -8.01 -8.80 -9.21
C PRO A 277 -7.87 -9.54 -10.54
N SER A 278 -8.89 -10.29 -10.95
CA SER A 278 -8.93 -11.05 -12.20
C SER A 278 -9.09 -10.15 -13.43
N ARG A 279 -9.97 -9.14 -13.34
CA ARG A 279 -10.22 -8.13 -14.37
C ARG A 279 -9.07 -7.13 -14.45
N LEU A 280 -8.57 -6.64 -13.32
CA LEU A 280 -7.34 -5.82 -13.26
C LEU A 280 -6.12 -6.56 -13.84
N ARG A 281 -6.02 -7.88 -13.64
CA ARG A 281 -4.97 -8.71 -14.26
C ARG A 281 -5.10 -8.77 -15.79
N ALA A 282 -6.32 -8.83 -16.33
CA ALA A 282 -6.55 -8.81 -17.77
C ALA A 282 -6.12 -7.48 -18.42
N PHE A 283 -6.03 -6.39 -17.63
CA PHE A 283 -5.60 -5.06 -18.07
C PHE A 283 -4.11 -4.78 -17.91
N ARG A 284 -3.32 -5.73 -17.38
CA ARG A 284 -1.85 -5.64 -17.47
C ARG A 284 -1.45 -5.85 -18.93
N ALA A 285 -0.78 -4.84 -19.50
CA ALA A 285 -0.15 -4.91 -20.81
C ALA A 285 0.68 -6.22 -20.96
N PRO A 286 0.79 -6.79 -22.18
CA PRO A 286 1.55 -8.01 -22.39
C PRO A 286 2.99 -7.87 -21.89
N PRO A 287 3.63 -8.96 -21.42
CA PRO A 287 5.02 -8.91 -21.02
C PRO A 287 5.84 -8.32 -22.16
N GLU A 288 6.79 -7.44 -21.83
CA GLU A 288 7.78 -6.94 -22.78
C GLU A 288 8.30 -8.12 -23.61
N ARG A 289 8.31 -7.93 -24.94
CA ARG A 289 8.80 -8.94 -25.88
C ARG A 289 10.13 -9.49 -25.36
N PRO A 290 10.38 -10.80 -25.44
CA PRO A 290 11.70 -11.33 -25.12
C PRO A 290 12.72 -10.53 -25.92
N LEU A 291 13.78 -10.07 -25.26
CA LEU A 291 14.96 -9.49 -25.90
C LEU A 291 15.36 -10.44 -27.01
N GLY A 292 15.03 -10.06 -28.24
CA GLY A 292 15.45 -10.79 -29.43
C GLY A 292 16.97 -10.78 -29.46
N ASP A 293 17.52 -11.95 -29.80
CA ASP A 293 18.94 -12.20 -30.01
C ASP A 293 19.64 -10.99 -30.64
N ILE A 294 20.51 -10.34 -29.87
CA ILE A 294 21.45 -9.32 -30.33
C ILE A 294 22.71 -9.95 -30.95
N ASP A 295 22.55 -11.08 -31.64
CA ASP A 295 23.62 -11.72 -32.44
C ASP A 295 23.48 -11.49 -33.96
N GLY A 296 22.60 -10.56 -34.38
CA GLY A 296 22.32 -10.30 -35.79
C GLY A 296 22.86 -8.99 -36.40
N LEU A 297 23.50 -8.10 -35.63
CA LEU A 297 23.82 -6.73 -36.09
C LEU A 297 25.32 -6.34 -36.02
N ILE A 298 26.22 -7.31 -36.21
CA ILE A 298 27.59 -7.02 -36.68
C ILE A 298 27.72 -7.46 -38.14
N GLY A 299 27.01 -6.75 -39.01
CA GLY A 299 27.10 -6.89 -40.47
C GLY A 299 27.90 -5.74 -41.08
N GLY A 300 29.15 -6.01 -41.45
CA GLY A 300 29.82 -5.39 -42.60
C GLY A 300 30.29 -3.94 -42.48
N ARG A 301 31.57 -3.73 -42.10
CA ARG A 301 32.32 -2.55 -42.57
C ARG A 301 32.63 -2.72 -44.06
N PRO A 302 32.33 -1.75 -44.94
CA PRO A 302 32.89 -1.72 -46.28
C PRO A 302 34.37 -1.31 -46.20
N ARG A 303 35.26 -2.17 -46.71
CA ARG A 303 36.62 -1.79 -47.10
C ARG A 303 36.51 -0.97 -48.40
N ASN A 304 36.75 0.34 -48.32
CA ASN A 304 37.21 1.10 -49.47
C ASN A 304 38.68 1.43 -49.28
N GLY A 305 39.50 0.87 -50.16
CA GLY A 305 40.90 1.23 -50.30
C GLY A 305 41.09 2.36 -51.31
N ASN A 306 42.26 2.98 -51.17
CA ASN A 306 43.18 3.49 -52.20
C ASN A 306 43.39 5.01 -52.31
N GLY A 307 44.69 5.32 -52.38
CA GLY A 307 45.34 6.56 -52.80
C GLY A 307 46.04 7.23 -51.63
N THR A 308 47.37 7.31 -51.52
CA THR A 308 48.51 7.12 -52.44
C THR A 308 49.76 6.98 -51.59
#